data_AF-A0A932CB02-F1
#
_entry.id   AF-A0A932CB02-F1
#
_cell.length_a   1.000
_cell.length_b   1.000
_cell.length_c   1.000
_cell.angle_alpha   90.00
_cell.angle_beta   90.00
_cell.angle_gamma   90.00
#
_symmetry.space_group_name_H-M   'P 1'
#
loop_
_entity.id
_entity.type
_entity.pdbx_description
1 polymer ?
#
loop_
_entity_poly.entity_id
_entity_poly.type
_entity_poly.pdbx_seq_one_letter_code
_entity_poly.pdbx_strand_id
1 'polypeptide(L)'
;MPTERMEVRFAYDATGLYVGARMFSRDPKAIQAPLGRRDEVETQSENIIVSLDTFLDRRTAYSFGVSASGVRLDRFHPQDDETTFDMGFDPVWEVKTNIDEQGWTAEFWIPFFQLRFNEQATQACGLNVRRFTPTSASL
;
A
#
# COMPACT_ATOMS: atom_id res chain seq x y z
N MET A 1 -20.22 -2.43 2.55
CA MET A 1 -19.35 -2.87 3.66
C MET A 1 -18.39 -3.90 3.11
N PRO A 2 -17.05 -3.74 3.22
CA PRO A 2 -16.11 -4.79 2.85
C PRO A 2 -16.39 -6.02 3.72
N THR A 3 -16.55 -7.19 3.12
CA THR A 3 -16.93 -8.42 3.85
C THR A 3 -15.75 -9.34 4.12
N GLU A 4 -14.61 -9.09 3.47
CA GLU A 4 -13.45 -9.97 3.55
C GLU A 4 -12.41 -9.44 4.52
N ARG A 5 -11.89 -10.34 5.36
CA ARG A 5 -10.92 -10.03 6.40
C ARG A 5 -9.57 -9.60 5.78
N MET A 6 -8.89 -8.69 6.45
CA MET A 6 -7.50 -8.34 6.18
C MET A 6 -6.72 -8.38 7.49
N GLU A 7 -5.50 -8.89 7.47
CA GLU A 7 -4.53 -8.78 8.56
C GLU A 7 -3.30 -8.02 8.07
N VAL A 8 -2.82 -7.06 8.86
CA VAL A 8 -1.64 -6.27 8.53
C VAL A 8 -0.75 -6.22 9.76
N ARG A 9 0.54 -6.48 9.57
CA ARG A 9 1.56 -6.48 10.61
C ARG A 9 2.71 -5.59 10.18
N PHE A 10 3.27 -4.89 11.15
CA PHE A 10 4.38 -3.97 10.96
C PHE A 10 5.55 -4.43 11.82
N ALA A 11 6.75 -4.36 11.26
CA ALA A 11 8.00 -4.56 11.96
C ALA A 11 9.02 -3.55 11.41
N TYR A 12 10.05 -3.22 12.17
CA TYR A 12 11.11 -2.33 11.69
C TYR A 12 12.44 -2.71 12.30
N ASP A 13 13.51 -2.31 11.63
CA ASP A 13 14.86 -2.37 12.15
C ASP A 13 15.57 -1.01 11.96
N ALA A 14 16.90 -0.98 12.00
CA ALA A 14 17.66 0.26 11.80
C ALA A 14 17.61 0.79 10.35
N THR A 15 17.18 -0.02 9.39
CA THR A 15 17.27 0.26 7.95
C THR A 15 15.92 0.62 7.33
N GLY A 16 14.83 0.02 7.80
CA GLY A 16 13.53 0.24 7.19
C GLY A 16 12.36 -0.36 7.94
N LEU A 17 11.19 -0.04 7.38
CA LEU A 17 9.89 -0.55 7.78
C LEU A 17 9.53 -1.77 6.92
N TYR A 18 9.08 -2.82 7.58
CA TYR A 18 8.53 -4.02 6.97
C TYR A 18 7.02 -4.06 7.20
N VAL A 19 6.27 -4.31 6.12
CA VAL A 19 4.81 -4.49 6.20
C VAL A 19 4.46 -5.85 5.63
N GLY A 20 3.83 -6.70 6.45
CA GLY A 20 3.24 -7.96 6.01
C GLY A 20 1.72 -7.85 5.99
N ALA A 21 1.10 -8.12 4.85
CA ALA A 21 -0.34 -8.03 4.69
C ALA A 21 -0.93 -9.33 4.13
N ARG A 22 -2.07 -9.74 4.69
CA ARG A 22 -2.88 -10.88 4.26
C ARG A 22 -4.27 -10.39 3.92
N MET A 23 -4.66 -10.55 2.67
CA MET A 23 -5.97 -10.20 2.16
C MET A 23 -6.72 -11.51 1.95
N PHE A 24 -7.65 -11.83 2.84
CA PHE A 24 -8.44 -13.05 2.70
C PHE A 24 -9.44 -12.90 1.55
N SER A 25 -9.68 -13.98 0.82
CA SER A 25 -10.75 -14.08 -0.16
C SER A 25 -11.47 -15.41 -0.05
N ARG A 26 -12.81 -15.38 -0.13
CA ARG A 26 -13.64 -16.59 -0.17
C ARG A 26 -13.57 -17.30 -1.53
N ASP A 27 -13.21 -16.56 -2.57
CA ASP A 27 -12.96 -17.09 -3.90
C ASP A 27 -11.64 -16.53 -4.45
N PRO A 28 -10.50 -17.13 -4.09
CA PRO A 28 -9.19 -16.67 -4.55
C PRO A 28 -9.04 -16.69 -6.08
N LYS A 29 -9.82 -17.49 -6.79
CA LYS A 29 -9.81 -17.53 -8.26
C LYS A 29 -10.49 -16.29 -8.87
N ALA A 30 -11.31 -15.59 -8.11
CA ALA A 30 -11.96 -14.34 -8.51
C ALA A 30 -11.12 -13.10 -8.19
N ILE A 31 -9.93 -13.23 -7.58
CA ILE A 31 -9.03 -12.10 -7.33
C ILE A 31 -8.65 -11.46 -8.66
N GLN A 32 -9.05 -10.20 -8.84
CA GLN A 32 -8.77 -9.44 -10.04
C GLN A 32 -7.34 -8.92 -10.00
N ALA A 33 -6.44 -9.62 -10.69
CA ALA A 33 -5.01 -9.30 -10.73
C ALA A 33 -4.48 -9.20 -12.18
N PRO A 34 -5.08 -8.39 -13.07
CA PRO A 34 -4.48 -8.16 -14.38
C PRO A 34 -3.08 -7.53 -14.25
N LEU A 35 -2.19 -7.85 -15.19
CA LEU A 35 -0.94 -7.12 -15.36
C LEU A 35 -1.26 -5.80 -16.09
N GLY A 36 -1.70 -4.80 -15.33
CA GLY A 36 -2.03 -3.47 -15.82
C GLY A 36 -0.86 -2.48 -15.72
N ARG A 37 -1.06 -1.27 -16.24
CA ARG A 37 -0.11 -0.17 -16.05
C ARG A 37 -0.18 0.33 -14.60
N ARG A 38 0.91 0.94 -14.10
CA ARG A 38 0.98 1.58 -12.76
C ARG A 38 -0.22 2.51 -12.51
N ASP A 39 -0.63 3.26 -13.53
CA ASP A 39 -1.73 4.24 -13.46
C ASP A 39 -3.12 3.60 -13.33
N GLU A 40 -3.24 2.28 -13.58
CA GLU A 40 -4.50 1.53 -13.59
C GLU A 40 -4.65 0.60 -12.37
N VAL A 41 -3.60 0.48 -11.55
CA VAL A 41 -3.58 -0.39 -10.36
C VAL A 41 -4.79 -0.13 -9.46
N GLU A 42 -5.11 1.15 -9.24
CA GLU A 42 -6.17 1.56 -8.32
C GLU A 42 -7.59 1.35 -8.84
N THR A 43 -7.76 1.04 -10.14
CA THR A 43 -9.10 0.96 -10.76
C THR A 43 -9.46 -0.43 -11.26
N GLN A 44 -8.46 -1.23 -11.66
CA GLN A 44 -8.71 -2.52 -12.32
C GLN A 44 -8.18 -3.73 -11.56
N SER A 45 -7.24 -3.53 -10.63
CA SER A 45 -6.64 -4.62 -9.87
C SER A 45 -6.95 -4.49 -8.40
N GLU A 46 -7.19 -5.62 -7.74
CA GLU A 46 -7.17 -5.68 -6.29
C GLU A 46 -5.79 -5.23 -5.81
N ASN A 47 -5.76 -4.31 -4.85
CA ASN A 47 -4.52 -3.72 -4.34
C ASN A 47 -4.63 -3.38 -2.86
N ILE A 48 -3.45 -3.23 -2.24
CA ILE A 48 -3.29 -2.68 -0.91
C ILE A 48 -2.36 -1.47 -0.98
N ILE A 49 -2.71 -0.40 -0.27
CA ILE A 49 -1.92 0.81 -0.12
C ILE A 49 -1.70 1.08 1.37
N VAL A 50 -0.46 1.35 1.73
CA VAL A 50 -0.01 1.77 3.06
C VAL A 50 0.44 3.21 2.97
N SER A 51 -0.18 4.09 3.74
CA SER A 51 0.14 5.52 3.76
C SER A 51 0.69 5.93 5.12
N LEU A 52 1.78 6.69 5.10
CA LEU A 52 2.57 7.09 6.25
C LEU A 52 2.63 8.63 6.32
N ASP A 53 2.05 9.21 7.36
CA ASP A 53 2.25 10.61 7.72
C ASP A 53 3.44 10.68 8.68
N THR A 54 4.64 10.80 8.11
CA THR A 54 5.91 10.78 8.85
C THR A 54 6.20 12.12 9.57
N PHE A 55 5.42 13.15 9.27
CA PHE A 55 5.48 14.45 9.92
C PHE A 55 4.43 14.59 11.04
N LEU A 56 3.44 13.70 11.09
CA LEU A 56 2.28 13.74 11.98
C LEU A 56 1.51 15.07 11.90
N ASP A 57 1.52 15.70 10.72
CA ASP A 57 0.89 17.00 10.48
C ASP A 57 -0.55 16.88 9.96
N ARG A 58 -1.03 15.63 9.74
CA ARG A 58 -2.33 15.28 9.18
C ARG A 58 -2.57 15.90 7.81
N ARG A 59 -1.50 16.17 7.08
CA ARG A 59 -1.53 16.89 5.80
C ARG A 59 -0.62 16.27 4.76
N THR A 60 0.50 15.70 5.15
CA THR A 60 1.44 15.07 4.23
C THR A 60 1.45 13.55 4.39
N ALA A 61 1.68 12.83 3.30
CA ALA A 61 1.75 11.37 3.36
C ALA A 61 2.63 10.77 2.27
N TYR A 62 3.38 9.72 2.63
CA TYR A 62 4.01 8.80 1.70
C TYR A 62 3.12 7.58 1.54
N SER A 63 2.70 7.27 0.32
CA SER A 63 1.86 6.09 0.02
C SER A 63 2.66 5.07 -0.78
N PHE A 64 2.64 3.82 -0.33
CA PHE A 64 3.25 2.67 -1.00
C PHE A 64 2.17 1.61 -1.22
N GLY A 65 2.02 1.15 -2.46
CA GLY A 65 0.94 0.27 -2.84
C GLY A 65 1.36 -0.80 -3.83
N VAL A 66 0.68 -1.93 -3.78
CA VAL A 66 0.92 -3.04 -4.71
C VAL A 66 -0.41 -3.69 -5.10
N SER A 67 -0.56 -4.05 -6.37
CA SER A 67 -1.64 -4.94 -6.81
C SER A 67 -1.37 -6.38 -6.40
N ALA A 68 -2.40 -7.23 -6.40
CA ALA A 68 -2.24 -8.67 -6.21
C ALA A 68 -1.28 -9.32 -7.22
N SER A 69 -1.18 -8.74 -8.43
CA SER A 69 -0.24 -9.13 -9.49
C SER A 69 1.18 -8.58 -9.32
N GLY A 70 1.47 -7.80 -8.27
CA GLY A 70 2.80 -7.26 -7.99
C GLY A 70 3.11 -5.93 -8.68
N VAL A 71 2.13 -5.26 -9.28
CA VAL A 71 2.33 -3.93 -9.89
C VAL A 71 2.42 -2.89 -8.78
N ARG A 72 3.53 -2.17 -8.73
CA ARG A 72 3.86 -1.18 -7.71
C ARG A 72 3.23 0.19 -8.01
N LEU A 73 2.87 0.89 -6.94
CA LEU A 73 2.43 2.28 -6.91
C LEU A 73 3.09 2.97 -5.72
N ASP A 74 3.58 4.18 -5.94
CA ASP A 74 4.08 5.05 -4.88
C ASP A 74 3.69 6.51 -5.17
N ARG A 75 3.47 7.27 -4.09
CA ARG A 75 3.09 8.68 -4.14
C ARG A 75 3.63 9.43 -2.93
N PHE A 76 3.94 10.70 -3.13
CA PHE A 76 4.06 11.67 -2.06
C PHE A 76 2.91 12.69 -2.16
N HIS A 77 2.14 12.82 -1.09
CA HIS A 77 1.06 13.80 -0.96
C HIS A 77 1.58 15.01 -0.17
N PRO A 78 1.75 16.19 -0.79
CA PRO A 78 2.24 17.39 -0.11
C PRO A 78 1.14 18.14 0.66
N GLN A 79 -0.12 17.73 0.51
CA GLN A 79 -1.28 18.37 1.12
C GLN A 79 -2.41 17.35 1.33
N ASP A 80 -3.41 17.72 2.14
CA ASP A 80 -4.58 16.91 2.47
C ASP A 80 -5.57 16.85 1.28
N ASP A 81 -5.12 16.24 0.19
CA ASP A 81 -5.84 16.02 -1.05
C ASP A 81 -5.25 14.80 -1.78
N GLU A 82 -6.06 13.75 -1.88
CA GLU A 82 -5.71 12.49 -2.57
C GLU A 82 -5.39 12.68 -4.06
N THR A 83 -5.94 13.71 -4.70
CA THR A 83 -5.73 13.98 -6.14
C THR A 83 -4.45 14.78 -6.42
N THR A 84 -3.89 15.41 -5.38
CA THR A 84 -2.64 16.16 -5.48
C THR A 84 -1.50 15.34 -4.91
N PHE A 85 -0.68 14.78 -5.81
CA PHE A 85 0.53 14.05 -5.46
C PHE A 85 1.69 14.40 -6.39
N ASP A 86 2.92 14.20 -5.92
CA ASP A 86 4.13 14.37 -6.71
C ASP A 86 4.27 13.21 -7.72
N MET A 87 4.13 13.51 -9.01
CA MET A 87 4.29 12.53 -10.10
C MET A 87 5.74 12.09 -10.33
N GLY A 88 6.72 12.85 -9.83
CA GLY A 88 8.14 12.55 -9.94
C GLY A 88 8.71 11.76 -8.76
N PHE A 89 7.89 11.52 -7.72
CA PHE A 89 8.29 10.68 -6.59
C PHE A 89 8.39 9.22 -7.04
N ASP A 90 9.60 8.69 -7.05
CA ASP A 90 9.93 7.32 -7.47
C ASP A 90 11.00 6.74 -6.53
N PRO A 91 10.63 6.42 -5.27
CA PRO A 91 11.55 5.92 -4.27
C PRO A 91 12.03 4.49 -4.60
N VAL A 92 13.18 4.11 -4.03
CA VAL A 92 13.64 2.71 -4.07
C VAL A 92 13.04 1.96 -2.88
N TRP A 93 12.19 0.99 -3.18
CA TRP A 93 11.56 0.10 -2.20
C TRP A 93 11.25 -1.27 -2.84
N GLU A 94 11.06 -2.29 -1.99
CA GLU A 94 10.80 -3.66 -2.44
C GLU A 94 9.44 -4.15 -2.01
N VAL A 95 8.82 -4.99 -2.84
CA VAL A 95 7.60 -5.70 -2.49
C VAL A 95 7.51 -7.04 -3.20
N LYS A 96 6.91 -8.01 -2.53
CA LYS A 96 6.57 -9.32 -3.09
C LYS A 96 5.11 -9.62 -2.83
N THR A 97 4.46 -10.28 -3.78
CA THR A 97 3.08 -10.75 -3.64
C THR A 97 2.98 -12.24 -3.91
N ASN A 98 1.98 -12.89 -3.31
CA ASN A 98 1.66 -14.29 -3.58
C ASN A 98 0.15 -14.50 -3.46
N ILE A 99 -0.45 -15.21 -4.41
CA ILE A 99 -1.85 -15.64 -4.37
C ILE A 99 -1.88 -17.11 -3.94
N ASP A 100 -2.78 -17.45 -3.03
CA ASP A 100 -2.96 -18.82 -2.54
C ASP A 100 -4.43 -19.16 -2.24
N GLU A 101 -4.67 -20.33 -1.67
CA GLU A 101 -6.01 -20.88 -1.43
C GLU A 101 -6.88 -20.08 -0.45
N GLN A 102 -6.33 -19.15 0.33
CA GLN A 102 -7.12 -18.32 1.24
C GLN A 102 -7.13 -16.83 0.85
N GLY A 103 -6.51 -16.46 -0.28
CA GLY A 103 -6.51 -15.10 -0.80
C GLY A 103 -5.16 -14.70 -1.38
N TRP A 104 -4.59 -13.59 -0.90
CA TRP A 104 -3.25 -13.17 -1.31
C TRP A 104 -2.50 -12.44 -0.21
N THR A 105 -1.18 -12.36 -0.36
CA THR A 105 -0.26 -11.69 0.56
C THR A 105 0.58 -10.65 -0.15
N ALA A 106 0.98 -9.63 0.61
CA ALA A 106 1.98 -8.64 0.20
C ALA A 106 3.00 -8.43 1.32
N GLU A 107 4.27 -8.37 0.96
CA GLU A 107 5.39 -8.11 1.87
C GLU A 107 6.21 -6.94 1.36
N PHE A 108 6.24 -5.83 2.11
CA PHE A 108 6.91 -4.59 1.77
C PHE A 108 8.20 -4.44 2.56
N TRP A 109 9.22 -3.87 1.94
CA TRP A 109 10.36 -3.25 2.62
C TRP A 109 10.51 -1.80 2.14
N ILE A 110 10.34 -0.86 3.08
CA ILE A 110 10.38 0.59 2.85
C ILE A 110 11.59 1.15 3.62
N PRO A 111 12.67 1.55 2.93
CA PRO A 111 13.85 2.08 3.60
C PRO A 111 13.58 3.44 4.22
N PHE A 112 14.07 3.69 5.45
CA PHE A 112 13.82 4.96 6.12
C PHE A 112 14.47 6.16 5.43
N PHE A 113 15.54 5.95 4.65
CA PHE A 113 16.18 7.05 3.91
C PHE A 113 15.34 7.55 2.72
N GLN A 114 14.30 6.81 2.29
CA GLN A 114 13.32 7.28 1.32
C GLN A 114 12.28 8.21 1.95
N LEU A 115 12.19 8.21 3.28
CA LEU A 115 11.22 8.96 4.04
C LEU A 115 11.89 10.16 4.70
N ARG A 116 11.18 11.28 4.78
CA ARG A 116 11.58 12.41 5.61
C ARG A 116 10.80 12.38 6.90
N PHE A 117 11.47 12.67 8.00
CA PHE A 117 10.88 12.71 9.34
C PHE A 117 11.13 14.07 9.98
N ASN A 118 10.29 14.42 10.95
CA ASN A 118 10.56 15.54 11.85
C ASN A 118 11.71 15.21 12.81
N GLU A 119 12.53 16.19 13.16
CA GLU A 119 13.53 16.03 14.22
C GLU A 119 12.84 16.01 15.60
N GLN A 120 12.49 14.81 16.06
CA GLN A 120 11.87 14.57 17.35
C GLN A 120 12.58 13.45 18.11
N ALA A 121 12.62 13.57 19.45
CA ALA A 121 13.21 12.56 20.34
C ALA A 121 12.49 11.20 20.26
N THR A 122 11.22 11.18 19.87
CA THR A 122 10.47 9.97 19.55
C THR A 122 9.77 10.19 18.23
N GLN A 123 10.03 9.32 17.26
CA GLN A 123 9.40 9.39 15.94
C GLN A 123 7.99 8.81 16.03
N ALA A 124 6.99 9.64 15.76
CA ALA A 124 5.60 9.23 15.65
C ALA A 124 5.14 9.38 14.20
N CYS A 125 4.37 8.42 13.72
CA CYS A 125 3.90 8.38 12.33
C CYS A 125 2.40 8.08 12.31
N GLY A 126 1.64 8.85 11.54
CA GLY A 126 0.25 8.52 11.22
C GLY A 126 0.21 7.38 10.21
N LEU A 127 -0.76 6.48 10.35
CA LEU A 127 -0.89 5.29 9.52
C LEU A 127 -2.30 5.17 8.93
N ASN A 128 -2.37 4.92 7.63
CA ASN A 128 -3.56 4.43 6.96
C ASN A 128 -3.24 3.18 6.14
N VAL A 129 -4.18 2.23 6.10
CA VAL A 129 -4.08 1.07 5.22
C VAL A 129 -5.40 0.89 4.50
N ARG A 130 -5.33 0.85 3.17
CA ARG A 130 -6.49 0.69 2.30
C ARG A 130 -6.33 -0.56 1.44
N ARG A 131 -7.33 -1.44 1.47
CA ARG A 131 -7.53 -2.49 0.45
C ARG A 131 -8.58 -1.99 -0.53
N PHE A 132 -8.30 -2.09 -1.82
CA PHE A 132 -9.27 -1.88 -2.89
C PHE A 132 -9.56 -3.22 -3.55
N THR A 133 -10.84 -3.56 -3.68
CA THR A 133 -11.33 -4.70 -4.45
C THR A 133 -12.22 -4.15 -5.55
N PRO A 134 -11.90 -4.36 -6.84
CA PRO A 134 -12.76 -3.88 -7.90
C PRO A 134 -14.12 -4.60 -7.83
N THR A 135 -15.19 -3.88 -8.16
CA THR A 135 -16.52 -4.48 -8.22
C THR A 135 -16.58 -5.41 -9.43
N SER A 136 -16.86 -6.69 -9.23
CA SER A 136 -17.26 -7.55 -10.35
C SER A 136 -18.57 -7.01 -10.91
N ALA A 137 -18.59 -6.58 -12.16
CA ALA A 137 -19.85 -6.31 -12.84
C ALA A 137 -20.66 -7.60 -12.83
N SER A 138 -21.74 -7.64 -12.05
CA SER A 138 -22.77 -8.65 -12.22
C SER A 138 -23.36 -8.45 -13.62
N LEU A 139 -23.07 -9.40 -14.52
CA LEU A 139 -23.72 -9.53 -15.81
C LEU A 139 -25.24 -9.73 -15.63
#